data_AF-X1D0E8-F1
#
_entry.id   AF-X1D0E8-F1
#
_cell.length_a   1.000
_cell.length_b   1.000
_cell.length_c   1.000
_cell.angle_alpha   90.00
_cell.angle_beta   90.00
_cell.angle_gamma   90.00
#
_symmetry.space_group_name_H-M   'P 1'
#
loop_
_entity.id
_entity.type
_entity.pdbx_description
1 polymer ?
#
loop_
_entity_poly.entity_id
_entity_poly.type
_entity_poly.pdbx_seq_one_letter_code
_entity_poly.pdbx_strand_id
1 'polypeptide(L)'
;LFDASETGRLDHVIIVMNKGADIHVFNDYAVRMASENGHLEVVEYLITQGANIHADNDYAVRGASQYGHLKVVEYPNLNKET
;
A
#
# COMPACT_ATOMS: atom_id res chain seq x y z
N LEU A 1 4.09 11.33 0.31
CA LEU A 1 3.85 9.88 0.27
C LEU A 1 2.35 9.61 0.18
N PHE A 2 1.53 10.16 1.09
CA PHE A 2 0.09 9.94 1.15
C PHE A 2 -0.67 10.29 -0.14
N ASP A 3 -0.64 11.55 -0.58
CA ASP A 3 -1.33 12.00 -1.80
C ASP A 3 -0.92 11.19 -3.05
N ALA A 4 0.37 10.87 -3.18
CA ALA A 4 0.86 10.03 -4.28
C ALA A 4 0.37 8.57 -4.18
N SER A 5 0.18 8.05 -2.97
CA SER A 5 -0.32 6.69 -2.74
C SER A 5 -1.82 6.60 -2.96
N GLU A 6 -2.57 7.61 -2.51
CA GLU A 6 -4.01 7.75 -2.72
C GLU A 6 -4.38 7.94 -4.20
N THR A 7 -3.53 8.63 -4.96
CA THR A 7 -3.75 8.88 -6.41
C THR A 7 -3.08 7.86 -7.33
N GLY A 8 -2.36 6.87 -6.78
CA GLY A 8 -1.74 5.80 -7.55
C GLY A 8 -0.51 6.21 -8.37
N ARG A 9 0.12 7.36 -8.07
CA ARG A 9 1.29 7.87 -8.79
C ARG A 9 2.58 7.23 -8.29
N LEU A 10 2.91 6.05 -8.80
CA LEU A 10 4.06 5.23 -8.38
C LEU A 10 5.40 5.97 -8.49
N ASP A 11 5.63 6.69 -9.59
CA ASP A 11 6.81 7.51 -9.81
C ASP A 11 7.01 8.56 -8.71
N HIS A 12 5.94 9.22 -8.30
CA HIS A 12 5.96 10.17 -7.18
C HIS A 12 6.18 9.47 -5.84
N VAL A 13 5.60 8.29 -5.61
CA VAL A 13 5.87 7.47 -4.42
C VAL A 13 7.36 7.15 -4.32
N ILE A 14 7.98 6.69 -5.41
CA ILE A 14 9.43 6.36 -5.48
C ILE A 14 10.27 7.61 -5.18
N ILE A 15 9.99 8.75 -5.82
CA ILE A 15 10.73 10.00 -5.59
C ILE A 15 10.67 10.40 -4.12
N VAL A 16 9.50 10.30 -3.48
CA VAL A 16 9.33 10.70 -2.09
C VAL A 16 10.04 9.72 -1.14
N MET A 17 9.96 8.41 -1.39
CA MET A 17 10.68 7.41 -0.61
C MET A 17 12.21 7.59 -0.70
N ASN A 18 12.73 7.88 -1.89
CA ASN A 18 14.16 8.15 -2.10
C ASN A 18 14.66 9.43 -1.37
N LYS A 19 13.74 10.33 -1.00
CA LYS A 19 14.06 11.51 -0.16
C LYS A 19 14.03 11.21 1.34
N GLY A 20 13.86 9.95 1.74
CA GLY A 20 13.85 9.53 3.14
C GLY A 20 12.52 9.76 3.85
N ALA A 21 11.39 9.75 3.11
CA ALA A 21 10.09 9.77 3.76
C ALA A 21 9.90 8.53 4.64
N ASP A 22 9.37 8.73 5.85
CA ASP A 22 9.00 7.64 6.74
C ASP A 22 7.73 6.94 6.23
N ILE A 23 7.84 5.65 5.95
CA ILE A 23 6.76 4.82 5.40
C ILE A 23 5.71 4.43 6.45
N HIS A 24 6.08 4.44 7.73
CA HIS A 24 5.23 3.95 8.83
C HIS A 24 4.34 5.03 9.44
N VAL A 25 4.38 6.25 8.90
CA VAL A 25 3.59 7.37 9.41
C VAL A 25 2.09 7.03 9.41
N PHE A 26 1.43 7.33 10.53
CA PHE A 26 0.01 7.05 10.79
C PHE A 26 -0.38 5.59 10.56
N ASN A 27 0.39 4.63 11.10
CA ASN A 27 0.15 3.19 10.94
C ASN A 27 0.08 2.80 9.46
N ASP A 28 1.20 3.02 8.76
CA ASP A 28 1.39 2.69 7.35
C ASP A 28 0.27 3.28 6.45
N TYR A 29 -0.13 4.54 6.69
CA TYR A 29 -1.27 5.16 6.00
C TYR A 29 -1.14 5.14 4.48
N ALA A 30 0.08 5.19 3.95
CA ALA A 30 0.36 5.12 2.53
C ALA A 30 -0.18 3.81 1.89
N VAL A 31 0.11 2.65 2.48
CA VAL A 31 -0.36 1.36 1.92
C VAL A 31 -1.86 1.20 2.10
N ARG A 32 -2.44 1.77 3.18
CA ARG A 32 -3.88 1.78 3.42
C ARG A 32 -4.64 2.52 2.31
N MET A 33 -4.22 3.73 1.96
CA MET A 33 -4.86 4.53 0.91
C MET A 33 -4.66 3.96 -0.48
N ALA A 34 -3.46 3.46 -0.79
CA ALA A 34 -3.22 2.78 -2.07
C ALA A 34 -4.10 1.53 -2.21
N SER A 35 -4.29 0.78 -1.12
CA SER A 35 -5.11 -0.44 -1.12
C SER A 35 -6.60 -0.16 -1.26
N GLU A 36 -7.12 0.82 -0.50
CA GLU A 36 -8.52 1.23 -0.57
C GLU A 36 -8.91 1.73 -1.97
N ASN A 37 -7.98 2.36 -2.69
CA ASN A 37 -8.18 2.85 -4.06
C ASN A 37 -7.71 1.87 -5.17
N GLY A 38 -7.24 0.68 -4.79
CA GLY A 38 -6.92 -0.39 -5.74
C GLY A 38 -5.64 -0.19 -6.55
N HIS A 39 -4.73 0.65 -6.09
CA HIS A 39 -3.46 0.95 -6.75
C HIS A 39 -2.41 -0.12 -6.48
N LEU A 40 -2.61 -1.30 -7.07
CA LEU A 40 -1.78 -2.49 -6.85
C LEU A 40 -0.29 -2.20 -6.96
N GLU A 41 0.20 -1.58 -8.05
CA GLU A 41 1.63 -1.32 -8.24
C GLU A 41 2.25 -0.48 -7.10
N VAL A 42 1.46 0.45 -6.53
CA VAL A 42 1.89 1.23 -5.37
C VAL A 42 1.89 0.37 -4.11
N VAL A 43 0.87 -0.46 -3.89
CA VAL A 43 0.80 -1.40 -2.76
C VAL A 43 2.00 -2.34 -2.77
N GLU A 44 2.29 -2.95 -3.92
CA GLU A 44 3.43 -3.84 -4.11
C GLU A 44 4.73 -3.13 -3.75
N TYR A 45 4.99 -1.96 -4.33
CA TYR A 45 6.18 -1.19 -4.05
C TYR A 45 6.30 -0.85 -2.56
N LEU A 46 5.26 -0.30 -1.92
CA LEU A 46 5.30 0.07 -0.51
C LEU A 46 5.60 -1.13 0.39
N ILE A 47 5.04 -2.30 0.11
CA ILE A 47 5.32 -3.54 0.85
C ILE A 47 6.77 -3.99 0.66
N THR A 48 7.32 -3.89 -0.56
CA THR A 48 8.75 -4.19 -0.79
C THR A 48 9.69 -3.24 -0.03
N GLN A 49 9.22 -2.02 0.26
CA GLN A 49 9.94 -1.04 1.08
C GLN A 49 9.68 -1.22 2.60
N GLY A 50 8.93 -2.23 2.99
CA GLY A 50 8.70 -2.60 4.40
C GLY A 50 7.38 -2.14 5.00
N ALA A 51 6.47 -1.54 4.23
CA ALA A 51 5.15 -1.16 4.76
C ALA A 51 4.38 -2.40 5.27
N ASN A 52 3.72 -2.26 6.42
CA ASN A 52 2.91 -3.32 6.99
C ASN A 52 1.48 -3.29 6.45
N ILE A 53 1.14 -4.21 5.53
CA ILE A 53 -0.24 -4.33 5.00
C ILE A 53 -1.28 -4.73 6.05
N HIS A 54 -0.86 -5.29 7.19
CA HIS A 54 -1.73 -5.68 8.30
C HIS A 54 -1.92 -4.56 9.35
N ALA A 55 -1.37 -3.36 9.11
CA ALA A 55 -1.53 -2.22 10.00
C ALA A 55 -3.01 -1.78 10.15
N ASP A 56 -3.31 -1.18 11.29
CA ASP A 56 -4.63 -0.61 11.61
C ASP A 56 -5.79 -1.61 11.45
N ASN A 57 -5.62 -2.82 12.03
CA ASN A 57 -6.61 -3.90 11.97
C ASN A 57 -6.99 -4.28 10.54
N ASP A 58 -5.96 -4.65 9.75
CA ASP A 58 -6.06 -5.04 8.34
C ASP A 58 -6.81 -4.03 7.46
N TYR A 59 -6.67 -2.73 7.75
CA TYR A 59 -7.41 -1.69 7.04
C TYR A 59 -7.18 -1.78 5.53
N ALA A 60 -5.93 -1.94 5.11
CA ALA A 60 -5.57 -2.03 3.70
C ALA A 60 -6.36 -3.14 2.98
N VAL A 61 -6.39 -4.35 3.55
CA VAL A 61 -7.11 -5.50 3.00
C VAL A 61 -8.63 -5.29 3.06
N ARG A 62 -9.16 -4.76 4.18
CA ARG A 62 -10.59 -4.50 4.36
C ARG A 62 -11.11 -3.44 3.39
N GLY A 63 -10.37 -2.33 3.22
CA GLY A 63 -10.69 -1.27 2.28
C GLY A 63 -10.68 -1.79 0.84
N ALA A 64 -9.60 -2.46 0.43
CA ALA A 64 -9.52 -3.10 -0.88
C ALA A 64 -10.69 -4.07 -1.13
N SER A 65 -11.08 -4.86 -0.12
CA SER A 65 -12.23 -5.76 -0.21
C SER A 65 -13.56 -5.02 -0.36
N GLN A 66 -13.76 -3.94 0.40
CA GLN A 66 -14.99 -3.14 0.36
C GLN A 66 -15.23 -2.51 -1.02
N TYR A 67 -14.16 -2.10 -1.71
CA TYR A 67 -14.23 -1.47 -3.03
C TYR A 67 -13.98 -2.47 -4.19
N GLY A 68 -13.82 -3.76 -3.91
CA GLY A 68 -13.72 -4.82 -4.92
C GLY A 68 -12.35 -4.91 -5.62
N HIS A 69 -11.28 -4.41 -5.00
CA HIS A 69 -9.92 -4.45 -5.53
C HIS A 69 -9.24 -5.80 -5.28
N LEU A 70 -9.77 -6.85 -5.91
CA LEU A 70 -9.40 -8.25 -5.67
C LEU A 70 -7.89 -8.52 -5.75
N LYS A 71 -7.19 -7.94 -6.73
CA LYS A 71 -5.75 -8.13 -6.87
C LYS A 71 -4.95 -7.67 -5.64
N VAL A 72 -5.38 -6.57 -5.01
CA VAL A 72 -4.75 -6.06 -3.78
C VAL A 72 -5.02 -7.01 -2.61
N VAL A 73 -6.24 -7.55 -2.51
CA VAL A 73 -6.62 -8.50 -1.45
C VAL A 73 -5.84 -9.81 -1.57
N GLU A 74 -5.56 -10.26 -2.79
CA GLU A 74 -4.85 -11.52 -3.06
C GLU A 74 -3.32 -11.38 -2.93
N TYR A 75 -2.76 -10.18 -3.11
CA TYR A 75 -1.32 -9.94 -3.08
C TYR A 75 -0.59 -10.47 -1.82
N PRO A 76 -1.10 -10.26 -0.58
CA PRO A 76 -0.46 -10.81 0.63
C PRO A 76 -0.35 -12.34 0.67
N ASN A 77 -1.20 -13.05 -0.08
CA ASN A 77 -1.18 -14.51 -0.12
C ASN A 77 -0.21 -15.04 -1.18
N LEU A 78 0.05 -14.28 -2.25
CA LEU A 78 1.00 -14.63 -3.30
C LEU A 78 2.47 -14.66 -2.81
N ASN A 79 2.81 -13.82 -1.82
CA ASN A 79 4.19 -13.69 -1.30
C ASN A 79 4.52 -14.62 -0.13
N LYS A 80 3.58 -15.44 0.35
CA LYS A 80 3.81 -16.39 1.46
C LYS A 80 4.32 -17.76 0.99
N GLU A 81 4.35 -18.01 -0.32
CA GLU A 81 4.74 -19.30 -0.91
C GLU A 81 6.20 -19.35 -1.42
N THR A 82 7.03 -18.36 -1.09
CA THR A 82 8.47 -18.29 -1.44
C THR A 82 9.33 -18.12 -0.21
#